data_AF-A0A484U4R0-F1
#
_entry.id   AF-A0A484U4R0-F1
#
_cell.length_a   1.000
_cell.length_b   1.000
_cell.length_c   1.000
_cell.angle_alpha   90.00
_cell.angle_beta   90.00
_cell.angle_gamma   90.00
#
_symmetry.space_group_name_H-M   'P 1'
#
loop_
_entity.id
_entity.type
_entity.pdbx_description
1 polymer ?
#
loop_
_entity_poly.entity_id
_entity_poly.type
_entity_poly.pdbx_seq_one_letter_code
_entity_poly.pdbx_strand_id
1 'polypeptide(L)'
;MSKAETGGTAYPMQDPQAIHAYAAARIEGITDPAERDRLYTLARAEAVTGMTLRDRFAVDAMRIHLAEHLHAAASKELDLEPGWRDFVADNAYLMADAMLRARSGEVQHG
;
A
#
# COMPACT_ATOMS: atom_id res chain seq x y z
N MET A 1 -10.73 -3.04 -2.71
CA MET A 1 -9.65 -3.84 -2.11
C MET A 1 -10.07 -4.23 -0.70
N SER A 2 -10.00 -5.51 -0.37
CA SER A 2 -10.44 -6.05 0.92
C SER A 2 -9.33 -5.91 1.98
N LYS A 3 -9.69 -5.95 3.28
CA LYS A 3 -8.72 -5.96 4.38
C LYS A 3 -7.78 -7.18 4.33
N ALA A 4 -8.23 -8.29 3.73
CA ALA A 4 -7.42 -9.47 3.51
C ALA A 4 -6.32 -9.20 2.47
N GLU A 5 -6.63 -8.45 1.41
CA GLU A 5 -5.67 -8.09 0.35
C GLU A 5 -4.65 -7.04 0.82
N THR A 6 -5.05 -6.10 1.66
CA THR A 6 -4.21 -4.92 1.99
C THR A 6 -3.59 -4.97 3.37
N GLY A 7 -4.08 -5.85 4.25
CA GLY A 7 -3.76 -5.86 5.68
C GLY A 7 -4.40 -4.72 6.48
N GLY A 8 -5.02 -3.72 5.82
CA GLY A 8 -5.48 -2.47 6.43
C GLY A 8 -4.43 -1.35 6.35
N THR A 9 -4.65 -0.24 7.06
CA THR A 9 -3.77 0.94 7.03
C THR A 9 -2.46 0.72 7.79
N ALA A 10 -1.32 1.08 7.17
CA ALA A 10 -0.02 1.18 7.83
C ALA A 10 0.18 2.52 8.58
N TYR A 11 -0.29 3.64 8.00
CA TYR A 11 -0.20 4.97 8.61
C TYR A 11 -1.53 5.73 8.49
N PRO A 12 -2.43 5.66 9.48
CA PRO A 12 -3.69 6.38 9.40
C PRO A 12 -3.43 7.86 9.66
N MET A 13 -4.06 8.77 8.89
CA MET A 13 -4.13 10.18 9.29
C MET A 13 -4.72 10.23 10.71
N GLN A 14 -3.98 10.79 11.67
CA GLN A 14 -4.39 10.83 13.08
C GLN A 14 -5.06 12.15 13.46
N ASP A 15 -4.78 13.23 12.70
CA ASP A 15 -5.29 14.55 13.02
C ASP A 15 -6.78 14.69 12.61
N PRO A 16 -7.70 14.85 13.58
CA PRO A 16 -9.13 14.94 13.27
C PRO A 16 -9.49 16.14 12.38
N GLN A 17 -8.75 17.24 12.48
CA GLN A 17 -9.02 18.42 11.65
C GLN A 17 -8.60 18.19 10.20
N ALA A 18 -7.43 17.60 9.95
CA ALA A 18 -7.01 17.22 8.62
C ALA A 18 -7.96 16.21 7.96
N ILE A 19 -8.43 15.19 8.71
CA ILE A 19 -9.42 14.22 8.20
C ILE A 19 -10.72 14.94 7.80
N HIS A 20 -11.20 15.84 8.65
CA HIS A 20 -12.42 16.61 8.37
C HIS A 20 -12.25 17.52 7.15
N ALA A 21 -11.16 18.28 7.08
CA ALA A 21 -10.88 19.19 5.96
C ALA A 21 -10.80 18.43 4.62
N TYR A 22 -10.11 17.28 4.61
CA TYR A 22 -10.06 16.41 3.45
C TYR A 22 -11.44 15.92 3.02
N ALA A 23 -12.25 15.43 3.95
CA ALA A 23 -13.58 14.91 3.65
C ALA A 23 -14.57 16.02 3.26
N ALA A 24 -14.46 17.22 3.86
CA ALA A 24 -15.26 18.39 3.53
C ALA A 24 -14.98 18.89 2.10
N ALA A 25 -13.71 18.91 1.69
CA ALA A 25 -13.33 19.27 0.32
C ALA A 25 -13.91 18.29 -0.72
N ARG A 26 -14.01 16.99 -0.39
CA ARG A 26 -14.55 15.95 -1.29
C ARG A 26 -16.07 16.04 -1.52
N ILE A 27 -16.80 16.79 -0.68
CA ILE A 27 -18.25 16.96 -0.79
C ILE A 27 -18.65 18.37 -1.20
N GLU A 28 -17.68 19.23 -1.52
CA GLU A 28 -17.94 20.58 -1.97
C GLU A 28 -18.84 20.58 -3.22
N GLY A 29 -19.91 21.36 -3.19
CA GLY A 29 -20.89 21.44 -4.28
C GLY A 29 -21.88 20.28 -4.37
N ILE A 30 -21.79 19.24 -3.51
CA ILE A 30 -22.80 18.17 -3.46
C ILE A 30 -24.05 18.66 -2.71
N THR A 31 -25.13 18.90 -3.46
CA THR A 31 -26.37 19.46 -2.92
C THR A 31 -27.27 18.41 -2.29
N ASP A 32 -27.30 17.19 -2.84
CA ASP A 32 -28.09 16.08 -2.28
C ASP A 32 -27.55 15.66 -0.90
N PRO A 33 -28.33 15.77 0.18
CA PRO A 33 -27.86 15.44 1.53
C PRO A 33 -27.43 13.98 1.69
N ALA A 34 -28.17 13.04 1.08
CA ALA A 34 -27.89 11.61 1.25
C ALA A 34 -26.57 11.22 0.59
N GLU A 35 -26.34 11.68 -0.64
CA GLU A 35 -25.08 11.44 -1.33
C GLU A 35 -23.91 12.19 -0.69
N ARG A 36 -24.13 13.40 -0.18
CA ARG A 36 -23.12 14.17 0.57
C ARG A 36 -22.62 13.40 1.79
N ASP A 37 -23.52 12.89 2.62
CA ASP A 37 -23.16 12.17 3.84
C ASP A 37 -22.44 10.84 3.53
N ARG A 38 -22.87 10.16 2.47
CA ARG A 38 -22.22 8.94 1.97
C ARG A 38 -20.78 9.22 1.52
N LEU A 39 -20.59 10.22 0.65
CA LEU A 39 -19.28 10.59 0.12
C LEU A 39 -18.35 11.12 1.21
N TYR A 40 -18.87 11.90 2.16
CA TYR A 40 -18.12 12.36 3.32
C TYR A 40 -17.59 11.18 4.15
N THR A 41 -18.44 10.19 4.42
CA THR A 41 -18.06 8.98 5.17
C THR A 41 -16.99 8.17 4.45
N LEU A 42 -17.13 8.00 3.13
CA LEU A 42 -16.13 7.33 2.30
C LEU A 42 -14.80 8.08 2.27
N ALA A 43 -14.82 9.41 2.11
CA ALA A 43 -13.61 10.23 2.11
C ALA A 43 -12.90 10.21 3.47
N ARG A 44 -13.64 10.21 4.58
CA ARG A 44 -13.04 10.02 5.91
C ARG A 44 -12.38 8.66 6.04
N ALA A 45 -13.04 7.60 5.54
CA ALA A 45 -12.46 6.26 5.53
C ALA A 45 -11.16 6.26 4.70
N GLU A 46 -11.15 6.84 3.50
CA GLU A 46 -9.97 6.96 2.63
C GLU A 46 -8.82 7.71 3.31
N ALA A 47 -9.10 8.86 3.95
CA ALA A 47 -8.11 9.67 4.65
C ALA A 47 -7.41 8.90 5.79
N VAL A 48 -8.17 8.05 6.50
CA VAL A 48 -7.60 7.18 7.53
C VAL A 48 -7.05 5.87 6.95
N THR A 49 -7.21 5.60 5.65
CA THR A 49 -6.73 4.36 5.03
C THR A 49 -5.27 4.45 4.56
N GLY A 50 -4.77 5.65 4.23
CA GLY A 50 -3.35 5.92 3.98
C GLY A 50 -2.63 4.87 3.09
N MET A 51 -1.33 4.66 3.36
CA MET A 51 -0.56 3.53 2.82
C MET A 51 -1.06 2.23 3.45
N THR A 52 -1.21 1.15 2.69
CA THR A 52 -1.65 -0.12 3.26
C THR A 52 -0.50 -0.90 3.92
N LEU A 53 -0.82 -1.87 4.78
CA LEU A 53 0.15 -2.81 5.36
C LEU A 53 0.88 -3.61 4.27
N ARG A 54 0.18 -3.96 3.18
CA ARG A 54 0.77 -4.56 1.98
C ARG A 54 1.84 -3.64 1.38
N ASP A 55 1.50 -2.39 1.13
CA ASP A 55 2.43 -1.42 0.54
C ASP A 55 3.64 -1.21 1.46
N ARG A 56 3.42 -1.19 2.78
CA ARG A 56 4.51 -1.04 3.75
C ARG A 56 5.49 -2.21 3.70
N PHE A 57 4.99 -3.44 3.72
CA PHE A 57 5.83 -4.64 3.57
C PHE A 57 6.54 -4.68 2.22
N ALA A 58 5.86 -4.27 1.14
CA ALA A 58 6.47 -4.18 -0.18
C ALA A 58 7.62 -3.16 -0.18
N VAL A 59 7.46 -1.98 0.42
CA VAL A 59 8.56 -1.01 0.52
C VAL A 59 9.75 -1.55 1.29
N ASP A 60 9.52 -2.28 2.39
CA ASP A 60 10.62 -2.87 3.16
C ASP A 60 11.35 -3.98 2.38
N ALA A 61 10.61 -4.86 1.69
CA ALA A 61 11.19 -5.91 0.85
C ALA A 61 11.93 -5.35 -0.38
N MET A 62 11.35 -4.35 -1.05
CA MET A 62 11.89 -3.71 -2.25
C MET A 62 13.28 -3.11 -1.99
N ARG A 63 13.54 -2.57 -0.80
CA ARG A 63 14.84 -1.96 -0.46
C ARG A 63 15.98 -2.98 -0.51
N ILE A 64 15.73 -4.21 -0.08
CA ILE A 64 16.71 -5.29 -0.10
C ILE A 64 16.93 -5.75 -1.54
N HIS A 65 15.84 -6.07 -2.26
CA HIS A 65 15.94 -6.54 -3.65
C HIS A 65 16.59 -5.51 -4.59
N LEU A 66 16.28 -4.22 -4.41
CA LEU A 66 16.91 -3.14 -5.16
C LEU A 66 18.41 -3.05 -4.87
N ALA A 67 18.81 -3.15 -3.60
CA ALA A 67 20.22 -3.10 -3.22
C ALA A 67 21.00 -4.29 -3.81
N GLU A 68 20.45 -5.49 -3.77
CA GLU A 68 21.05 -6.69 -4.36
C GLU A 68 21.22 -6.56 -5.88
N HIS A 69 20.19 -6.10 -6.60
CA HIS A 69 20.27 -5.93 -8.06
C HIS A 69 21.30 -4.88 -8.47
N LEU A 70 21.35 -3.75 -7.75
CA LEU A 70 22.34 -2.71 -8.02
C LEU A 70 23.76 -3.18 -7.68
N HIS A 71 23.93 -3.98 -6.63
CA HIS A 71 25.22 -4.57 -6.30
C HIS A 71 25.69 -5.56 -7.36
N ALA A 72 24.83 -6.48 -7.79
CA ALA A 72 25.14 -7.46 -8.85
C ALA A 72 25.45 -6.78 -10.19
N ALA A 73 24.75 -5.69 -10.50
CA ALA A 73 25.06 -4.88 -11.68
C ALA A 73 26.42 -4.17 -11.57
N ALA A 74 26.76 -3.64 -10.40
CA ALA A 74 28.04 -3.00 -10.15
C ALA A 74 29.21 -4.01 -10.16
N SER A 75 28.99 -5.24 -9.70
CA SER A 75 29.97 -6.34 -9.76
C SER A 75 30.06 -7.00 -11.14
N LYS A 76 29.21 -6.60 -12.10
CA LYS A 76 29.08 -7.19 -13.44
C LYS A 76 28.66 -8.67 -13.43
N GLU A 77 28.02 -9.11 -12.35
CA GLU A 77 27.41 -10.43 -12.24
C GLU A 77 26.04 -10.49 -12.92
N LEU A 78 25.43 -9.32 -13.16
CA LEU A 78 24.11 -9.17 -13.79
C LEU A 78 24.07 -7.96 -14.71
N ASP A 79 23.43 -8.09 -15.87
CA ASP A 79 23.08 -6.95 -16.73
C ASP A 79 21.68 -6.43 -16.36
N LEU A 80 21.54 -5.10 -16.27
CA LEU A 80 20.27 -4.45 -15.95
C LEU A 80 19.38 -4.33 -17.20
N GLU A 81 18.73 -5.42 -17.54
CA GLU A 81 17.80 -5.49 -18.68
C GLU A 81 16.58 -4.56 -18.52
N PRO A 82 16.00 -4.06 -19.63
CA PRO A 82 14.74 -3.32 -19.58
C PRO A 82 13.67 -4.09 -18.78
N GLY A 83 13.05 -3.43 -17.80
CA GLY A 83 12.03 -4.05 -16.94
C GLY A 83 12.53 -4.63 -15.61
N TRP A 84 13.84 -4.59 -15.32
CA TRP A 84 14.38 -5.09 -14.04
C TRP A 84 13.75 -4.41 -12.79
N ARG A 85 13.33 -3.14 -12.93
CA ARG A 85 12.64 -2.41 -11.85
C ARG A 85 11.24 -2.95 -11.59
N ASP A 86 10.53 -3.33 -12.64
CA ASP A 86 9.19 -3.93 -12.54
C ASP A 86 9.31 -5.31 -11.86
N PHE A 87 10.34 -6.09 -12.22
CA PHE A 87 10.65 -7.35 -11.55
C PHE A 87 10.92 -7.17 -10.04
N VAL A 88 11.72 -6.17 -9.65
CA VAL A 88 11.98 -5.87 -8.23
C VAL A 88 10.70 -5.47 -7.49
N ALA A 89 9.85 -4.66 -8.12
CA ALA A 89 8.57 -4.24 -7.54
C ALA A 89 7.62 -5.44 -7.36
N ASP A 90 7.50 -6.31 -8.38
CA ASP A 90 6.65 -7.50 -8.31
C ASP A 90 7.08 -8.46 -7.20
N ASN A 91 8.38 -8.73 -7.09
CA ASN A 91 8.92 -9.59 -6.02
C ASN A 91 8.66 -9.00 -4.63
N ALA A 92 8.76 -7.68 -4.48
CA ALA A 92 8.47 -7.00 -3.24
C ALA A 92 6.99 -7.17 -2.82
N TYR A 93 6.05 -7.08 -3.77
CA TYR A 93 4.64 -7.35 -3.48
C TYR A 93 4.34 -8.82 -3.21
N LEU A 94 5.02 -9.76 -3.88
CA LEU A 94 4.90 -11.19 -3.56
C LEU A 94 5.35 -11.48 -2.12
N MET A 95 6.43 -10.85 -1.67
CA MET A 95 6.90 -10.94 -0.29
C MET A 95 5.89 -10.32 0.68
N ALA A 96 5.33 -9.16 0.36
CA ALA A 96 4.28 -8.53 1.16
C ALA A 96 3.06 -9.44 1.34
N ASP A 97 2.62 -10.09 0.26
CA ASP A 97 1.50 -11.02 0.29
C ASP A 97 1.82 -12.26 1.14
N ALA A 98 3.06 -12.75 1.11
CA ALA A 98 3.53 -13.84 1.99
C ALA A 98 3.50 -13.44 3.47
N MET A 99 3.92 -12.22 3.81
CA MET A 99 3.87 -11.70 5.18
C MET A 99 2.43 -11.56 5.68
N LEU A 100 1.50 -11.11 4.82
CA LEU A 100 0.08 -11.04 5.16
C LEU A 100 -0.53 -12.42 5.42
N ARG A 101 -0.23 -13.42 4.57
CA ARG A 101 -0.65 -14.81 4.80
C ARG A 101 -0.12 -15.38 6.12
N ALA A 102 1.18 -15.19 6.38
CA ALA A 102 1.81 -15.64 7.63
C ALA A 102 1.15 -15.00 8.87
N ARG A 103 0.81 -13.72 8.80
CA ARG A 103 0.09 -13.00 9.88
C ARG A 103 -1.34 -13.50 10.08
N SER A 104 -2.04 -13.85 9.00
CA SER A 104 -3.41 -14.37 9.06
C SER A 104 -3.49 -15.81 9.54
N GLY A 105 -2.36 -16.49 9.71
CA GLY A 105 -2.29 -17.91 10.10
C GLY A 105 -2.52 -18.89 8.94
N GLU A 106 -2.59 -18.40 7.70
CA GLU A 106 -2.73 -19.21 6.49
C GLU A 106 -1.36 -19.73 6.02
N VAL A 107 -0.64 -20.44 6.90
CA VAL A 107 0.61 -21.10 6.50
C VAL A 107 0.22 -22.42 5.82
N GLN A 108 0.31 -22.46 4.49
CA GLN A 108 0.31 -23.72 3.75
C GLN A 108 1.59 -24.49 4.11
N HIS A 109 1.44 -25.52 4.95
CA HIS A 109 2.45 -26.57 5.05
C HIS A 109 2.46 -27.35 3.74
N GLY A 110 3.45 -27.05 2.90
CA GLY A 110 3.89 -27.90 1.80
C GLY A 110 5.04 -28.79 2.26
#